data_AF-D8PB73-F1
#
_entry.id   AF-D8PB73-F1
#
_cell.length_a   1.000
_cell.length_b   1.000
_cell.length_c   1.000
_cell.angle_alpha   90.00
_cell.angle_beta   90.00
_cell.angle_gamma   90.00
#
_symmetry.space_group_name_H-M   'P 1'
#
loop_
_entity.id
_entity.type
_entity.pdbx_description
1 polymer ?
#
loop_
_entity_poly.entity_id
_entity_poly.type
_entity_poly.pdbx_seq_one_letter_code
_entity_poly.pdbx_strand_id
1 'polypeptide(L)'
;MGQRFQSGAFVQQCFAVHPLCLSLKRIDEEGRLIVACTSCRMMHHMAPDQVVARVAAVPVDGDMSGVKALPTAKELLEACLRAHPVSVTIRELDVIRDSVGLRCADCRRIFDLQVSVFESHQKS
;
A
#
# COMPACT_ATOMS: atom_id res chain seq x y z
N MET A 1 14.36 -9.63 19.89
CA MET A 1 12.93 -9.93 20.09
C MET A 1 12.14 -8.68 19.71
N GLY A 2 11.52 -8.65 18.53
CA GLY A 2 10.65 -7.52 18.14
C GLY A 2 9.22 -7.78 18.60
N GLN A 3 8.59 -6.81 19.24
CA GLN A 3 7.17 -6.91 19.61
C GLN A 3 6.32 -6.79 18.33
N ARG A 4 5.43 -7.75 18.13
CA ARG A 4 4.46 -7.79 17.01
C ARG A 4 3.11 -7.35 17.56
N PHE A 5 2.58 -6.27 17.03
CA PHE A 5 1.27 -5.73 17.41
C PHE A 5 0.31 -5.95 16.25
N GLN A 6 -0.64 -6.88 16.39
CA GLN A 6 -1.70 -7.11 15.41
C GLN A 6 -2.83 -6.08 15.61
N SER A 7 -2.52 -4.80 15.41
CA SER A 7 -3.48 -3.71 15.56
C SER A 7 -3.21 -2.59 14.56
N GLY A 8 -4.29 -2.11 13.93
CA GLY A 8 -4.27 -0.94 13.04
C GLY A 8 -3.95 0.37 13.77
N ALA A 9 -4.16 0.44 15.09
CA ALA A 9 -3.96 1.66 15.87
C ALA A 9 -2.51 2.20 15.77
N PHE A 10 -1.52 1.31 15.74
CA PHE A 10 -0.12 1.71 15.64
C PHE A 10 0.23 2.33 14.29
N VAL A 11 -0.29 1.77 13.20
CA VAL A 11 -0.05 2.35 11.87
C VAL A 11 -0.85 3.63 11.69
N GLN A 12 -2.05 3.72 12.26
CA GLN A 12 -2.84 4.96 12.30
C GLN A 12 -2.10 6.06 13.06
N GLN A 13 -1.54 5.76 14.23
CA GLN A 13 -0.74 6.71 14.99
C GLN A 13 0.53 7.11 14.24
N CYS A 14 1.22 6.14 13.62
CA CYS A 14 2.40 6.44 12.81
C CYS A 14 2.06 7.34 11.61
N PHE A 15 0.92 7.12 10.97
CA PHE A 15 0.46 7.96 9.85
C PHE A 15 0.02 9.34 10.31
N ALA A 16 -0.68 9.45 11.44
CA ALA A 16 -1.08 10.73 12.01
C ALA A 16 0.13 11.61 12.38
N VAL A 17 1.23 11.01 12.87
CA VAL A 17 2.44 11.74 13.27
C VAL A 17 3.42 11.93 12.10
N HIS A 18 3.55 10.94 11.22
CA HIS A 18 4.54 10.92 10.14
C HIS A 18 3.91 10.56 8.77
N PRO A 19 2.96 11.35 8.26
CA PRO A 19 2.20 11.01 7.06
C PRO A 19 3.08 10.88 5.80
N LEU A 20 4.16 11.65 5.72
CA LEU A 20 5.08 11.67 4.57
C LEU A 20 6.25 10.70 4.69
N CYS A 21 6.43 10.06 5.85
CA CYS A 21 7.59 9.20 6.12
C CYS A 21 7.29 7.72 5.92
N LEU A 22 6.03 7.38 5.62
CA LEU A 22 5.58 6.01 5.38
C LEU A 22 5.71 5.65 3.90
N SER A 23 6.63 4.73 3.63
CA SER A 23 6.96 4.27 2.27
C SER A 23 6.75 2.76 2.17
N LEU A 24 6.16 2.32 1.05
CA LEU A 24 6.07 0.90 0.73
C LEU A 24 7.46 0.42 0.33
N LYS A 25 8.01 -0.55 1.07
CA LYS A 25 9.34 -1.11 0.82
C LYS A 25 9.30 -2.26 -0.16
N ARG A 26 8.37 -3.20 0.06
CA ARG A 26 8.20 -4.37 -0.80
C ARG A 26 6.84 -5.01 -0.56
N ILE A 27 6.48 -5.92 -1.47
CA ILE A 27 5.38 -6.85 -1.31
C ILE A 27 6.01 -8.22 -1.09
N ASP A 28 5.59 -8.90 -0.04
CA ASP A 28 6.06 -10.24 0.34
C ASP A 28 5.49 -11.30 -0.60
N GLU A 29 6.02 -12.53 -0.60
CA GLU A 29 5.55 -13.63 -1.47
C GLU A 29 4.08 -13.99 -1.20
N GLU A 30 3.62 -13.80 0.04
CA GLU A 30 2.22 -13.96 0.44
C GLU A 30 1.33 -12.76 0.01
N GLY A 31 1.87 -11.78 -0.71
CA GLY A 31 1.14 -10.58 -1.15
C GLY A 31 0.98 -9.51 -0.07
N ARG A 32 1.64 -9.65 1.08
CA ARG A 32 1.60 -8.66 2.16
C ARG A 32 2.43 -7.43 1.84
N LEU A 33 1.87 -6.25 2.06
CA LEU A 33 2.55 -4.97 1.91
C LEU A 33 3.44 -4.71 3.12
N ILE A 34 4.72 -4.45 2.88
CA ILE A 34 5.67 -4.07 3.93
C ILE A 34 5.94 -2.58 3.81
N VAL A 35 5.39 -1.82 4.74
CA VAL A 35 5.57 -0.36 4.84
C VAL A 35 6.56 -0.07 5.96
N ALA A 36 7.51 0.83 5.70
CA ALA A 36 8.43 1.28 6.73
C ALA A 36 8.32 2.79 6.91
N CYS A 37 8.26 3.22 8.17
CA CYS A 37 8.39 4.62 8.52
C CYS A 37 9.87 4.96 8.71
N THR A 38 10.38 5.93 7.95
CA THR A 38 11.78 6.36 8.08
C THR A 38 12.06 7.17 9.35
N SER A 39 11.03 7.77 9.96
CA SER A 39 11.15 8.57 11.18
C SER A 39 11.17 7.74 12.46
N CYS A 40 10.15 6.90 12.69
CA CYS A 40 10.09 6.06 13.90
C CYS A 40 10.74 4.68 13.72
N ARG A 41 11.23 4.34 12.52
CA ARG A 41 11.83 3.06 12.17
C ARG A 41 10.95 1.84 12.45
N MET A 42 9.63 2.04 12.58
CA MET A 42 8.66 0.95 12.64
C MET A 42 8.38 0.38 11.26
N MET A 43 8.16 -0.94 11.20
CA MET A 43 7.66 -1.63 10.02
C MET A 43 6.22 -2.03 10.25
N HIS A 44 5.37 -1.79 9.27
CA HIS A 44 3.96 -2.16 9.27
C HIS A 44 3.75 -3.14 8.13
N HIS A 45 3.25 -4.33 8.45
CA HIS A 45 2.80 -5.31 7.50
C HIS A 45 1.28 -5.23 7.36
N MET A 46 0.82 -5.20 6.13
CA MET A 46 -0.61 -5.15 5.83
C MET A 46 -0.92 -6.27 4.85
N ALA A 47 -2.00 -7.02 5.10
CA ALA A 47 -2.49 -8.00 4.14
C ALA A 47 -3.64 -7.39 3.33
N PRO A 48 -3.42 -7.01 2.06
CA PRO A 48 -4.49 -6.51 1.21
C PRO A 48 -5.41 -7.67 0.79
N ASP A 49 -6.71 -7.50 0.97
CA ASP A 49 -7.76 -8.39 0.49
C ASP A 49 -8.08 -8.06 -0.98
N GLN A 50 -8.23 -6.77 -1.26
CA GLN A 50 -8.52 -6.25 -2.59
C GLN A 50 -7.62 -5.08 -2.92
N VAL A 51 -7.18 -5.02 -4.17
CA VAL A 51 -6.38 -3.93 -4.71
C VAL A 51 -7.18 -3.27 -5.83
N VAL A 52 -7.36 -1.97 -5.76
CA VAL A 52 -8.03 -1.16 -6.79
C VAL A 52 -7.04 -0.11 -7.26
N ALA A 53 -6.62 -0.19 -8.53
CA ALA A 53 -5.73 0.80 -9.13
C ALA A 53 -6.56 1.93 -9.73
N ARG A 54 -6.33 3.16 -9.26
CA ARG A 54 -6.87 4.39 -9.86
C ARG A 54 -5.72 5.18 -10.48
N VAL A 55 -5.60 5.12 -11.80
CA VAL A 55 -4.69 6.01 -12.51
C VAL A 55 -5.35 7.38 -12.59
N ALA A 56 -4.67 8.44 -12.15
CA ALA A 56 -5.20 9.82 -12.20
C ALA A 56 -5.28 10.41 -13.63
N ALA A 57 -5.35 9.58 -14.66
CA ALA A 57 -5.45 10.00 -16.05
C ALA A 57 -6.55 9.20 -16.73
N VAL A 58 -7.71 9.85 -16.87
CA VAL A 58 -8.86 9.59 -17.75
C VAL A 58 -9.55 8.23 -17.54
N PRO A 59 -10.89 8.17 -17.35
CA PRO A 59 -11.61 6.92 -17.50
C PRO A 59 -11.30 6.37 -18.89
N VAL A 60 -10.77 5.15 -18.96
CA VAL A 60 -10.86 4.42 -20.21
C VAL A 60 -12.30 3.94 -20.24
N ASP A 61 -13.16 4.75 -20.86
CA ASP A 61 -14.54 4.40 -21.20
C ASP A 61 -14.57 3.03 -21.87
N GLY A 62 -15.65 2.31 -21.58
CA GLY A 62 -15.71 0.86 -21.66
C GLY A 62 -15.49 0.25 -23.04
N ASP A 63 -15.07 -1.01 -23.01
CA ASP A 63 -15.39 -1.95 -24.06
C ASP A 63 -15.54 -3.35 -23.46
N MET A 64 -16.75 -3.89 -23.54
CA MET A 64 -17.02 -5.31 -23.37
C MET A 64 -16.55 -6.02 -24.64
N SER A 65 -15.29 -6.48 -24.70
CA SER A 65 -14.87 -7.66 -25.48
C SER A 65 -13.35 -7.78 -25.53
N GLY A 66 -12.83 -8.94 -25.15
CA GLY A 66 -11.46 -9.33 -25.42
C GLY A 66 -10.74 -9.88 -24.20
N VAL A 67 -10.64 -11.21 -24.14
CA VAL A 67 -9.78 -11.94 -23.21
C VAL A 67 -8.31 -11.66 -23.55
N LYS A 68 -7.81 -10.49 -23.17
CA LYS A 68 -6.46 -10.34 -22.67
C LYS A 68 -6.64 -10.10 -21.18
N ALA A 69 -6.06 -10.96 -20.34
CA ALA A 69 -6.04 -10.72 -18.91
C ALA A 69 -5.40 -9.34 -18.70
N LEU A 70 -6.22 -8.31 -18.48
CA LEU A 70 -5.73 -7.00 -18.08
C LEU A 70 -4.96 -7.24 -16.79
N PRO A 71 -3.74 -6.69 -16.66
CA PRO A 71 -2.97 -6.85 -15.44
C PRO A 71 -3.84 -6.37 -14.28
N THR A 72 -4.01 -7.25 -13.29
CA THR A 72 -4.75 -6.93 -12.08
C THR A 72 -4.14 -5.71 -11.41
N ALA A 73 -4.94 -4.96 -10.67
CA ALA A 73 -4.45 -3.79 -9.93
C ALA A 73 -3.25 -4.11 -9.03
N LYS A 74 -3.18 -5.35 -8.51
CA LYS A 74 -2.04 -5.89 -7.78
C LYS A 74 -0.79 -5.99 -8.66
N GLU A 75 -0.90 -6.56 -9.86
CA GLU A 75 0.22 -6.64 -10.82
C GLU A 75 0.70 -5.24 -11.24
N LEU A 76 -0.20 -4.28 -11.41
CA LEU A 76 0.16 -2.89 -11.69
C LEU A 76 0.88 -2.21 -10.52
N LEU A 77 0.48 -2.50 -9.28
CA LEU A 77 1.15 -2.03 -8.08
C LEU A 77 2.55 -2.65 -7.97
N GLU A 78 2.68 -3.96 -8.15
CA GLU A 78 3.96 -4.66 -8.17
C GLU A 78 4.88 -4.12 -9.27
N ALA A 79 4.35 -3.87 -10.47
CA ALA A 79 5.11 -3.28 -11.56
C ALA A 79 5.54 -1.84 -11.25
N CYS A 80 4.65 -0.99 -10.70
CA CYS A 80 5.06 0.38 -10.34
C CYS A 80 6.04 0.37 -9.14
N LEU A 81 5.96 -0.59 -8.21
CA LEU A 81 6.93 -0.76 -7.14
C LEU A 81 8.29 -1.25 -7.65
N ARG A 82 8.32 -2.22 -8.59
CA ARG A 82 9.57 -2.69 -9.22
C ARG A 82 10.25 -1.57 -10.01
N ALA A 83 9.48 -0.75 -10.70
CA ALA A 83 9.99 0.40 -11.46
C ALA A 83 10.39 1.57 -10.54
N HIS A 84 9.68 1.79 -9.42
CA HIS A 84 9.87 2.94 -8.53
C HIS A 84 9.88 2.51 -7.05
N PRO A 85 10.91 1.77 -6.60
CA PRO A 85 10.93 1.12 -5.29
C PRO A 85 10.95 2.08 -4.10
N VAL A 86 11.26 3.35 -4.33
CA VAL A 86 11.35 4.40 -3.30
C VAL A 86 10.28 5.48 -3.45
N SER A 87 9.48 5.43 -4.51
CA SER A 87 8.54 6.50 -4.85
C SER A 87 7.10 6.18 -4.43
N VAL A 88 6.81 4.98 -3.92
CA VAL A 88 5.46 4.57 -3.47
C VAL A 88 5.27 4.86 -1.98
N THR A 89 4.39 5.79 -1.66
CA THR A 89 4.11 6.24 -0.29
C THR A 89 2.64 6.06 0.08
N ILE A 90 2.35 6.01 1.38
CA ILE A 90 0.97 6.07 1.87
C ILE A 90 0.45 7.50 1.72
N ARG A 91 -0.68 7.66 1.03
CA ARG A 91 -1.41 8.93 0.90
C ARG A 91 -2.55 9.02 1.88
N GLU A 92 -3.26 7.92 2.08
CA GLU A 92 -4.44 7.84 2.93
C GLU A 92 -4.44 6.52 3.68
N LEU A 93 -4.90 6.55 4.93
CA LEU A 93 -5.00 5.39 5.79
C LEU A 93 -6.24 5.56 6.66
N ASP A 94 -7.18 4.64 6.54
CA ASP A 94 -8.37 4.57 7.37
C ASP A 94 -8.52 3.15 7.92
N VAL A 95 -8.17 2.97 9.18
CA VAL A 95 -8.24 1.67 9.86
C VAL A 95 -9.65 1.32 10.35
N ILE A 96 -10.61 2.26 10.28
CA ILE A 96 -12.01 1.99 10.61
C ILE A 96 -12.71 1.39 9.39
N ARG A 97 -12.34 1.86 8.20
CA ARG A 97 -12.81 1.35 6.91
C ARG A 97 -11.88 0.31 6.31
N ASP A 98 -10.82 -0.08 7.03
CA ASP A 98 -9.82 -1.05 6.57
C ASP A 98 -9.24 -0.68 5.18
N SER A 99 -9.07 0.62 4.91
CA SER A 99 -8.64 1.12 3.60
C SER A 99 -7.29 1.83 3.65
N VAL A 100 -6.48 1.61 2.63
CA VAL A 100 -5.14 2.20 2.48
C VAL A 100 -4.96 2.72 1.07
N GLY A 101 -4.75 4.02 0.94
CA GLY A 101 -4.42 4.68 -0.31
C GLY A 101 -2.92 4.83 -0.48
N LEU A 102 -2.35 4.19 -1.49
CA LEU A 102 -0.96 4.38 -1.92
C LEU A 102 -0.90 5.34 -3.10
N ARG A 103 0.20 6.07 -3.20
CA ARG A 103 0.51 6.92 -4.35
C ARG A 103 1.97 6.73 -4.74
N CYS A 104 2.22 6.59 -6.03
CA CYS A 104 3.58 6.72 -6.56
C CYS A 104 3.87 8.18 -6.93
N ALA A 105 4.99 8.73 -6.48
CA ALA A 105 5.42 10.09 -6.82
C ALA A 105 5.88 10.21 -8.29
N ASP A 106 6.48 9.15 -8.85
CA ASP A 106 6.95 9.09 -10.24
C ASP A 106 5.79 8.85 -11.22
N CYS A 107 5.14 7.69 -11.09
CA CYS A 107 4.11 7.25 -12.03
C CYS A 107 2.76 7.99 -11.79
N ARG A 108 2.64 8.76 -10.70
CA ARG A 108 1.43 9.45 -10.21
C ARG A 108 0.18 8.56 -10.09
N ARG A 109 0.34 7.25 -10.19
CA ARG A 109 -0.74 6.28 -9.99
C ARG A 109 -1.12 6.23 -8.52
N ILE A 110 -2.41 6.04 -8.30
CA ILE A 110 -3.00 5.89 -6.98
C ILE A 110 -3.51 4.45 -6.92
N PHE A 111 -3.33 3.82 -5.78
CA PHE A 111 -3.81 2.47 -5.52
C PHE A 111 -4.56 2.49 -4.21
N ASP A 112 -5.86 2.24 -4.26
CA ASP A 112 -6.69 2.09 -3.08
C ASP A 112 -6.78 0.60 -2.75
N LEU A 113 -6.47 0.25 -1.52
CA LEU A 113 -6.38 -1.14 -1.05
C LEU A 113 -7.35 -1.34 0.09
N GLN A 114 -8.06 -2.46 0.07
CA GLN A 114 -8.78 -2.97 1.23
C GLN A 114 -7.85 -3.92 1.98
N VAL A 115 -7.62 -3.70 3.27
CA VAL A 115 -6.66 -4.42 4.10
C VAL A 115 -7.38 -5.14 5.22
N SER A 116 -7.31 -6.48 5.23
CA SER A 116 -7.96 -7.28 6.26
C SER A 116 -7.14 -7.44 7.54
N VAL A 117 -5.81 -7.28 7.46
CA VAL A 117 -4.92 -7.47 8.60
C VAL A 117 -3.87 -6.37 8.65
N PHE A 118 -3.79 -5.72 9.80
CA PHE A 118 -2.74 -4.78 10.15
C PHE A 118 -1.84 -5.38 11.23
N GLU A 119 -0.55 -5.47 10.93
CA GLU A 119 0.48 -5.94 11.86
C GLU A 119 1.61 -4.91 11.91
N SER A 120 2.02 -4.50 13.11
CA SER A 120 3.12 -3.56 13.31
C SER A 120 4.26 -4.21 14.07
N HIS A 121 5.48 -4.02 13.58
CA HIS A 121 6.71 -4.53 14.13
C HIS A 121 7.62 -3.37 14.49
N GLN A 122 8.08 -3.35 15.74
CA GLN A 122 9.16 -2.46 16.15
C GLN A 122 10.47 -3.27 16.21
N LYS A 123 11.45 -2.88 15.39
CA LYS A 123 12.84 -3.31 15.61
C LYS A 123 13.37 -2.53 16.82
N SER A 124 13.53 -3.20 17.96
CA SER A 124 14.44 -2.75 19.03
C SER A 124 15.89 -2.84 18.58
#